data_AF-A0A6I3KZH4-F1
#
_entry.id   AF-A0A6I3KZH4-F1
#
_cell.length_a   1.000
_cell.length_b   1.000
_cell.length_c   1.000
_cell.angle_alpha   90.00
_cell.angle_beta   90.00
_cell.angle_gamma   90.00
#
_symmetry.space_group_name_H-M   'P 1'
#
loop_
_entity.id
_entity.type
_entity.pdbx_description
1 polymer ?
#
loop_
_entity_poly.entity_id
_entity_poly.type
_entity_poly.pdbx_seq_one_letter_code
_entity_poly.pdbx_strand_id
1 'polypeptide(L)'
;MRMSTWIRQHIAALRALLVLTVITGIIYPAVVLGVSQLPGLKDKADGSLIKDKDGKLVGSSLIGQAFTDGKGNALVQYFQTRPSNSAPTDGSIPDGYDPTNTAFGNMGPESVVDSLDAGDPKKDKLSLLSTVCSRSQAVAALEGVDGSRPYCTSGGVGSVLAVMGDRDSHGLVTHPTRVVSVNEVCSTDAKNPTTPFQEAYEGVKVECAKRGEDYSAGQIVPIRGDASADTPVPTDAVTASASGLDPQISPEYAAIQVARVAKARNVSADQIKVLVDAHRSGRALGFMGEPTVDVVELNYDLDSKYPFKG
;
A
#
# COMPACT_ATOMS: atom_id res chain seq x y z
N MET A 1 65.28 20.55 -2.85
CA MET A 1 64.66 20.42 -4.19
C MET A 1 63.36 21.21 -4.21
N ARG A 2 63.18 22.16 -5.15
CA ARG A 2 61.90 22.85 -5.34
C ARG A 2 60.89 21.84 -5.89
N MET A 3 59.93 21.43 -5.07
CA MET A 3 58.84 20.56 -5.52
C MET A 3 58.03 21.27 -6.62
N SER A 4 57.74 20.54 -7.71
CA SER A 4 56.85 21.02 -8.76
C SER A 4 55.53 21.49 -8.14
N THR A 5 54.98 22.59 -8.65
CA THR A 5 53.68 23.15 -8.22
C THR A 5 52.58 22.10 -8.26
N TRP A 6 52.61 21.23 -9.27
CA TRP A 6 51.70 20.10 -9.43
C TRP A 6 51.76 19.13 -8.23
N ILE A 7 52.95 18.70 -7.81
CA ILE A 7 53.11 17.77 -6.68
C ILE A 7 52.63 18.41 -5.36
N ARG A 8 52.93 19.69 -5.14
CA ARG A 8 52.47 20.42 -3.93
C ARG A 8 50.95 20.52 -3.87
N GLN A 9 50.30 20.80 -4.99
CA GLN A 9 48.83 20.84 -5.08
C GLN A 9 48.21 19.48 -4.77
N HIS A 10 48.74 18.39 -5.32
CA HIS A 10 48.20 17.05 -5.08
C HIS A 10 48.39 16.59 -3.63
N ILE A 11 49.50 16.95 -3.00
CA ILE A 11 49.71 16.67 -1.56
C ILE A 11 48.77 17.50 -0.68
N ALA A 12 48.55 18.77 -1.02
CA ALA A 12 47.58 19.60 -0.30
C ALA A 12 46.16 19.04 -0.43
N ALA A 13 45.77 18.62 -1.64
CA ALA A 13 44.49 17.96 -1.90
C ALA A 13 44.35 16.64 -1.13
N LEU A 14 45.38 15.78 -1.13
CA LEU A 14 45.39 14.53 -0.38
C LEU A 14 45.28 14.78 1.13
N ARG A 15 45.99 15.77 1.67
CA ARG A 15 45.89 16.15 3.09
C ARG A 15 44.48 16.64 3.43
N ALA A 16 43.91 17.50 2.60
CA ALA A 16 42.55 17.99 2.80
C ALA A 16 41.54 16.83 2.77
N LEU A 17 41.67 15.91 1.80
CA LEU A 17 40.86 14.70 1.71
C LEU A 17 40.98 13.85 2.99
N LEU A 18 42.19 13.54 3.44
CA LEU A 18 42.41 12.72 4.63
C LEU A 18 41.85 13.39 5.90
N VAL A 19 42.10 14.68 6.08
CA VAL A 19 41.59 15.44 7.23
C VAL A 19 40.06 15.45 7.21
N LEU A 20 39.43 15.75 6.07
CA LEU A 20 37.98 15.73 5.96
C LEU A 20 37.40 14.34 6.17
N THR A 21 38.02 13.28 5.65
CA THR A 21 37.59 11.90 5.89
C THR A 21 37.65 11.53 7.38
N VAL A 22 38.70 11.94 8.10
CA VAL A 22 38.78 11.70 9.56
C VAL A 22 37.69 12.50 10.28
N ILE A 23 37.47 13.75 9.90
CA ILE A 23 36.46 14.60 10.55
C ILE A 23 35.04 14.07 10.28
N THR A 24 34.66 13.81 9.03
CA THR A 24 33.29 13.45 8.65
C THR A 24 33.00 11.97 8.78
N GLY A 25 34.00 11.11 8.64
CA GLY A 25 33.86 9.65 8.70
C GLY A 25 34.13 9.03 10.08
N ILE A 26 34.87 9.72 10.96
CA ILE A 26 35.23 9.19 12.29
C ILE A 26 34.75 10.12 13.40
N ILE A 27 35.23 11.36 13.42
CA ILE A 27 34.96 12.28 14.54
C ILE A 27 33.46 12.59 14.61
N TYR A 28 32.84 12.98 13.50
CA TYR A 28 31.42 13.33 13.47
C TYR A 28 30.50 12.16 13.85
N PRO A 29 30.59 10.95 13.26
CA PRO A 29 29.75 9.81 13.67
C PRO A 29 29.96 9.39 15.12
N ALA A 30 31.21 9.43 15.63
CA ALA A 30 31.49 9.11 17.02
C ALA A 30 30.87 10.11 18.00
N VAL A 31 30.90 11.42 17.67
CA VAL A 31 30.23 12.45 18.45
C VAL A 31 28.72 12.26 18.43
N VAL A 32 28.12 12.02 17.25
CA VAL A 32 26.67 11.76 17.12
C VAL A 32 26.26 10.53 17.93
N LEU A 33 27.02 9.43 17.86
CA LEU A 33 26.78 8.23 18.66
C LEU A 33 26.89 8.53 20.16
N GLY A 34 27.91 9.28 20.59
CA GLY A 34 28.06 9.67 22.00
C GLY A 34 26.87 10.47 22.52
N VAL A 35 26.38 11.43 21.73
CA VAL A 35 25.19 12.23 22.06
C VAL A 35 23.92 11.38 22.05
N SER A 36 23.81 10.42 21.12
CA SER A 36 22.62 9.57 21.00
C SER A 36 22.39 8.67 22.21
N GLN A 37 23.44 8.39 23.00
CA GLN A 37 23.36 7.58 24.22
C GLN A 37 22.93 8.37 25.46
N LEU A 38 22.70 9.68 25.34
CA LEU A 38 22.21 10.49 26.45
C LEU A 38 20.77 10.08 26.85
N PRO A 39 20.42 10.18 28.14
CA PRO A 39 19.06 9.92 28.61
C PRO A 39 18.02 10.75 27.84
N GLY A 40 16.94 10.11 27.40
CA GLY A 40 15.88 10.72 26.59
C GLY A 40 16.10 10.65 25.07
N LEU A 41 17.33 10.39 24.60
CA LEU A 41 17.63 10.15 23.18
C LEU A 41 17.90 8.68 22.86
N LYS A 42 18.40 7.94 23.85
CA LYS A 42 18.80 6.53 23.70
C LYS A 42 17.71 5.66 23.09
N ASP A 43 16.48 5.75 23.57
CA ASP A 43 15.38 4.91 23.09
C ASP A 43 15.06 5.16 21.62
N LYS A 44 15.19 6.42 21.17
CA LYS A 44 15.02 6.78 19.75
C LYS A 44 16.20 6.30 18.91
N ALA A 45 17.43 6.44 19.42
CA ALA A 45 18.65 6.01 18.75
C ALA A 45 18.74 4.49 18.57
N ASP A 46 18.26 3.73 19.56
CA ASP A 46 18.24 2.27 19.54
C ASP A 46 17.03 1.72 18.73
N GLY A 47 16.24 2.59 18.09
CA GLY A 47 15.19 2.21 17.13
C GLY A 47 13.75 2.24 17.64
N SER A 48 13.48 2.90 18.77
CA SER A 48 12.13 3.02 19.37
C SER A 48 11.44 1.66 19.55
N LEU A 49 12.17 0.72 20.14
CA LEU A 49 11.75 -0.68 20.26
C LEU A 49 10.60 -0.84 21.25
N ILE A 50 9.59 -1.62 20.87
CA ILE A 50 8.47 -2.03 21.72
C ILE A 50 8.80 -3.40 22.29
N LYS A 51 8.76 -3.52 23.62
CA LYS A 51 9.04 -4.76 24.35
C LYS A 51 7.81 -5.14 25.18
N ASP A 52 7.49 -6.43 25.21
CA ASP A 52 6.44 -6.97 26.07
C ASP A 52 6.89 -6.97 27.55
N LYS A 53 5.96 -7.30 28.44
CA LYS A 53 6.13 -7.42 29.91
C LYS A 53 7.28 -8.34 30.30
N ASP A 54 7.54 -9.36 29.49
CA ASP A 54 8.65 -10.32 29.67
C ASP A 54 9.99 -9.81 29.10
N GLY A 55 10.05 -8.58 28.60
CA GLY A 55 11.22 -7.98 27.97
C GLY A 55 11.50 -8.46 26.54
N LYS A 56 10.62 -9.30 25.97
CA LYS A 56 10.72 -9.78 24.59
C LYS A 56 10.44 -8.65 23.59
N LEU A 57 11.30 -8.50 22.59
CA LEU A 57 11.10 -7.55 21.50
C LEU A 57 9.90 -7.97 20.64
N VAL A 58 8.90 -7.10 20.52
CA VAL A 58 7.70 -7.32 19.70
C VAL A 58 7.65 -6.44 18.46
N GLY A 59 8.42 -5.34 18.43
CA GLY A 59 8.45 -4.46 17.27
C GLY A 59 9.16 -3.14 17.53
N SER A 60 8.84 -2.14 16.72
CA SER A 60 9.26 -0.75 16.86
C SER A 60 8.03 0.15 16.62
N SER A 61 7.96 1.28 17.32
CA SER A 61 6.93 2.30 17.08
C SER A 61 7.11 3.03 15.73
N LEU A 62 8.12 2.67 14.95
CA LEU A 62 8.45 3.33 13.68
C LEU A 62 8.31 2.39 12.47
N ILE A 63 8.05 1.10 12.71
CA ILE A 63 8.03 0.07 11.67
C ILE A 63 6.70 -0.67 11.75
N GLY A 64 5.89 -0.55 10.70
CA GLY A 64 4.64 -1.27 10.54
C GLY A 64 4.85 -2.78 10.42
N GLN A 65 3.80 -3.54 10.71
CA GLN A 65 3.78 -4.99 10.62
C GLN A 65 2.55 -5.46 9.85
N ALA A 66 2.68 -6.60 9.18
CA ALA A 66 1.53 -7.28 8.62
C ALA A 66 0.72 -7.96 9.74
N PHE A 67 -0.59 -7.72 9.76
CA PHE A 67 -1.54 -8.33 10.72
C PHE A 67 -2.43 -9.36 10.04
N THR A 68 -1.79 -10.30 9.36
CA THR A 68 -2.38 -11.34 8.51
C THR A 68 -1.96 -12.73 8.99
N ASP A 69 -2.70 -13.76 8.58
CA ASP A 69 -2.24 -15.13 8.70
C ASP A 69 -1.11 -15.41 7.68
N GLY A 70 -0.35 -16.49 7.84
CA GLY A 70 0.72 -16.85 6.90
C GLY A 70 0.27 -17.21 5.47
N LYS A 71 -1.02 -16.99 5.14
CA LYS A 71 -1.61 -17.11 3.80
C LYS A 71 -2.11 -15.76 3.27
N GLY A 72 -1.93 -14.69 4.04
CA GLY A 72 -2.34 -13.33 3.72
C GLY A 72 -3.79 -12.96 3.99
N ASN A 73 -4.51 -13.76 4.78
CA ASN A 73 -5.83 -13.37 5.25
C ASN A 73 -5.72 -12.46 6.47
N ALA A 74 -6.43 -11.34 6.47
CA ALA A 74 -6.44 -10.40 7.58
C ALA A 74 -6.91 -11.04 8.90
N LEU A 75 -6.14 -10.83 9.97
CA LEU A 75 -6.50 -11.29 11.31
C LEU A 75 -7.60 -10.40 11.89
N VAL A 76 -8.77 -10.99 12.14
CA VAL A 76 -9.99 -10.29 12.58
C VAL A 76 -9.86 -9.63 13.96
N GLN A 77 -8.89 -10.03 14.77
CA GLN A 77 -8.64 -9.50 16.11
C GLN A 77 -7.72 -8.28 16.13
N TYR A 78 -7.11 -7.91 15.01
CA TYR A 78 -6.14 -6.82 14.92
C TYR A 78 -6.61 -5.71 13.98
N PHE A 79 -6.13 -4.49 14.25
CA PHE A 79 -6.18 -3.41 13.29
C PHE A 79 -5.22 -3.71 12.14
N GLN A 80 -5.71 -3.49 10.93
CA GLN A 80 -5.00 -3.68 9.68
C GLN A 80 -4.30 -2.37 9.30
N THR A 81 -3.04 -2.49 8.91
CA THR A 81 -2.26 -1.39 8.37
C THR A 81 -2.59 -1.14 6.90
N ARG A 82 -1.90 -0.16 6.31
CA ARG A 82 -1.93 0.10 4.87
C ARG A 82 -1.35 -1.09 4.09
N PRO A 83 -1.67 -1.23 2.79
CA PRO A 83 -0.96 -2.17 1.94
C PRO A 83 0.56 -1.90 1.93
N SER A 84 1.36 -2.97 1.88
CA SER A 84 2.80 -2.89 1.73
C SER A 84 3.25 -3.51 0.40
N ASN A 85 4.15 -2.82 -0.28
CA ASN A 85 4.83 -3.34 -1.47
C ASN A 85 6.24 -3.88 -1.14
N SER A 86 6.58 -3.99 0.16
CA SER A 86 7.85 -4.52 0.67
C SER A 86 7.76 -6.03 0.92
N ALA A 87 7.35 -6.80 -0.08
CA ALA A 87 7.37 -8.26 -0.01
C ALA A 87 8.68 -8.81 -0.61
N PRO A 88 9.32 -9.82 0.00
CA PRO A 88 10.50 -10.44 -0.55
C PRO A 88 10.18 -11.20 -1.85
N THR A 89 11.15 -11.26 -2.76
CA THR A 89 10.98 -11.88 -4.08
C THR A 89 10.74 -13.40 -4.04
N ASP A 90 11.10 -14.05 -2.93
CA ASP A 90 10.87 -15.47 -2.68
C ASP A 90 9.44 -15.76 -2.15
N GLY A 91 8.65 -14.73 -1.88
CA GLY A 91 7.27 -14.86 -1.39
C GLY A 91 7.16 -15.34 0.05
N SER A 92 8.25 -15.32 0.82
CA SER A 92 8.26 -15.76 2.22
C SER A 92 7.37 -14.93 3.15
N ILE A 93 7.17 -13.65 2.82
CA ILE A 93 6.29 -12.72 3.53
C ILE A 93 5.29 -12.14 2.53
N PRO A 94 4.19 -12.85 2.22
CA PRO A 94 3.26 -12.46 1.15
C PRO A 94 2.57 -11.12 1.44
N ASP A 95 2.51 -10.73 2.71
CA ASP A 95 1.82 -9.53 3.19
C ASP A 95 2.70 -8.28 3.22
N GLY A 96 3.96 -8.43 2.83
CA GLY A 96 4.95 -7.36 2.79
C GLY A 96 5.54 -7.05 4.17
N TYR A 97 5.86 -5.78 4.39
CA TYR A 97 6.50 -5.29 5.61
C TYR A 97 7.89 -5.87 5.93
N ASP A 98 8.63 -6.32 4.90
CA ASP A 98 10.00 -6.77 5.07
C ASP A 98 10.98 -5.58 5.24
N PRO A 99 11.60 -5.39 6.42
CA PRO A 99 12.53 -4.30 6.65
C PRO A 99 13.86 -4.46 5.89
N THR A 100 14.14 -5.65 5.35
CA THR A 100 15.32 -5.90 4.50
C THR A 100 15.06 -5.53 3.04
N ASN A 101 13.78 -5.36 2.66
CA ASN A 101 13.35 -5.00 1.32
C ASN A 101 12.38 -3.81 1.37
N THR A 102 12.89 -2.63 1.72
CA THR A 102 12.10 -1.39 1.71
C THR A 102 11.74 -1.00 0.28
N ALA A 103 10.47 -1.18 -0.09
CA ALA A 103 9.99 -0.96 -1.45
C ALA A 103 8.63 -0.23 -1.49
N PHE A 104 8.27 0.25 -2.68
CA PHE A 104 7.07 1.05 -2.91
C PHE A 104 6.36 0.67 -4.21
N GLY A 105 5.08 1.04 -4.30
CA GLY A 105 4.29 0.88 -5.52
C GLY A 105 4.74 1.86 -6.60
N ASN A 106 5.37 1.36 -7.67
CA ASN A 106 5.87 2.17 -8.80
C ASN A 106 4.86 2.36 -9.94
N MET A 107 3.58 2.06 -9.70
CA MET A 107 2.53 2.19 -10.72
C MET A 107 2.04 3.63 -10.81
N GLY A 108 2.03 4.19 -12.01
CA GLY A 108 1.50 5.53 -12.27
C GLY A 108 -0.03 5.56 -12.33
N PRO A 109 -0.65 6.76 -12.30
CA PRO A 109 -2.11 6.91 -12.38
C PRO A 109 -2.73 6.37 -13.67
N GLU A 110 -1.96 6.30 -14.76
CA GLU A 110 -2.37 5.71 -16.05
C GLU A 110 -2.32 4.17 -16.07
N SER A 111 -1.91 3.53 -14.97
CA SER A 111 -1.97 2.07 -14.83
C SER A 111 -3.41 1.64 -14.57
N VAL A 112 -4.17 1.46 -15.65
CA VAL A 112 -5.60 1.10 -15.61
C VAL A 112 -5.94 -0.25 -16.26
N VAL A 113 -4.99 -0.85 -17.00
CA VAL A 113 -5.17 -2.12 -17.72
C VAL A 113 -4.35 -3.23 -17.09
N ASP A 114 -4.99 -4.36 -16.79
CA ASP A 114 -4.36 -5.55 -16.24
C ASP A 114 -3.59 -6.33 -17.32
N SER A 115 -2.46 -6.93 -16.94
CA SER A 115 -1.68 -7.81 -17.80
C SER A 115 -2.06 -9.26 -17.50
N LEU A 116 -2.88 -9.86 -18.36
CA LEU A 116 -3.43 -11.20 -18.19
C LEU A 116 -2.55 -12.24 -18.89
N ASP A 117 -1.88 -13.09 -18.12
CA ASP A 117 -0.98 -14.13 -18.68
C ASP A 117 -1.79 -15.17 -19.48
N ALA A 118 -1.22 -15.65 -20.59
CA ALA A 118 -1.90 -16.56 -21.49
C ALA A 118 -2.20 -17.94 -20.86
N GLY A 119 -1.35 -18.40 -19.92
CA GLY A 119 -1.35 -19.78 -19.44
C GLY A 119 -1.53 -19.94 -17.93
N ASP A 120 -1.22 -18.91 -17.12
CA ASP A 120 -1.24 -19.03 -15.66
C ASP A 120 -1.85 -17.79 -14.98
N PRO A 121 -3.07 -17.89 -14.40
CA PRO A 121 -3.70 -16.81 -13.64
C PRO A 121 -2.86 -16.26 -12.49
N LYS A 122 -1.92 -17.04 -11.94
CA LYS A 122 -1.06 -16.58 -10.85
C LYS A 122 0.03 -15.61 -11.32
N LYS A 123 0.25 -15.50 -12.63
CA LYS A 123 1.24 -14.60 -13.24
C LYS A 123 0.62 -13.29 -13.73
N ASP A 124 -0.70 -13.13 -13.55
CA ASP A 124 -1.36 -11.88 -13.88
C ASP A 124 -0.75 -10.73 -13.09
N LYS A 125 -0.56 -9.60 -13.76
CA LYS A 125 -0.12 -8.37 -13.11
C LYS A 125 -1.28 -7.39 -13.15
N LEU A 126 -1.87 -7.16 -11.99
CA LEU A 126 -2.93 -6.18 -11.84
C LEU A 126 -2.37 -4.77 -12.04
N SER A 127 -3.16 -3.94 -12.68
CA SER A 127 -2.99 -2.50 -12.76
C SER A 127 -3.19 -1.85 -11.39
N LEU A 128 -2.78 -0.58 -11.26
CA LEU A 128 -3.07 0.20 -10.06
C LEU A 128 -4.58 0.27 -9.81
N LEU A 129 -5.37 0.49 -10.88
CA LEU A 129 -6.83 0.57 -10.78
C LEU A 129 -7.44 -0.72 -10.22
N SER A 130 -7.13 -1.88 -10.81
CA SER A 130 -7.65 -3.17 -10.30
C SER A 130 -7.11 -3.51 -8.90
N THR A 131 -5.88 -3.12 -8.57
CA THR A 131 -5.33 -3.28 -7.21
C THR A 131 -6.14 -2.48 -6.19
N VAL A 132 -6.48 -1.23 -6.51
CA VAL A 132 -7.34 -0.38 -5.65
C VAL A 132 -8.75 -0.95 -5.54
N CYS A 133 -9.36 -1.38 -6.65
CA CYS A 133 -10.70 -1.95 -6.66
C CYS A 133 -10.82 -3.22 -5.81
N SER A 134 -9.90 -4.16 -6.01
CA SER A 134 -9.89 -5.44 -5.29
C SER A 134 -9.65 -5.22 -3.80
N ARG A 135 -8.71 -4.34 -3.45
CA ARG A 135 -8.45 -4.00 -2.05
C ARG A 135 -9.64 -3.30 -1.39
N SER A 136 -10.30 -2.38 -2.09
CA SER A 136 -11.50 -1.69 -1.60
C SER A 136 -12.61 -2.67 -1.24
N GLN A 137 -12.86 -3.64 -2.14
CA GLN A 137 -13.85 -4.68 -1.91
C GLN A 137 -13.46 -5.61 -0.75
N ALA A 138 -12.18 -5.96 -0.62
CA ALA A 138 -11.69 -6.79 0.49
C ALA A 138 -11.82 -6.09 1.84
N VAL A 139 -11.47 -4.79 1.94
CA VAL A 139 -11.65 -4.00 3.16
C VAL A 139 -13.13 -3.86 3.50
N ALA A 140 -13.97 -3.55 2.51
CA ALA A 140 -15.41 -3.44 2.68
C ALA A 140 -16.05 -4.74 3.18
N ALA A 141 -15.65 -5.89 2.62
CA ALA A 141 -16.11 -7.19 3.06
C ALA A 141 -15.66 -7.51 4.51
N LEU A 142 -14.44 -7.11 4.87
CA LEU A 142 -13.90 -7.33 6.22
C LEU A 142 -14.60 -6.48 7.28
N GLU A 143 -14.85 -5.20 6.97
CA GLU A 143 -15.38 -4.22 7.92
C GLU A 143 -16.91 -4.05 7.84
N GLY A 144 -17.55 -4.65 6.85
CA GLY A 144 -19.01 -4.57 6.66
C GLY A 144 -19.49 -3.19 6.21
N VAL A 145 -18.68 -2.49 5.42
CA VAL A 145 -18.99 -1.16 4.85
C VAL A 145 -19.14 -1.22 3.32
N ASP A 146 -19.60 -0.15 2.68
CA ASP A 146 -19.62 -0.07 1.23
C ASP A 146 -18.20 0.18 0.68
N GLY A 147 -17.75 -0.68 -0.24
CA GLY A 147 -16.45 -0.60 -0.90
C GLY A 147 -16.52 -0.21 -2.37
N SER A 148 -17.71 0.10 -2.87
CA SER A 148 -17.91 0.50 -4.26
C SER A 148 -17.17 1.79 -4.59
N ARG A 149 -16.65 1.88 -5.81
CA ARG A 149 -15.85 3.03 -6.29
C ARG A 149 -16.20 3.34 -7.73
N PRO A 150 -16.05 4.61 -8.18
CA PRO A 150 -16.54 5.05 -9.48
C PRO A 150 -15.90 4.35 -10.68
N TYR A 151 -14.69 3.79 -10.56
CA TYR A 151 -13.98 3.14 -11.67
C TYR A 151 -13.75 1.64 -11.43
N CYS A 152 -14.59 1.03 -10.59
CA CYS A 152 -14.49 -0.37 -10.22
C CYS A 152 -15.75 -1.12 -10.63
N THR A 153 -15.58 -2.33 -11.14
CA THR A 153 -16.68 -3.26 -11.39
C THR A 153 -17.11 -3.92 -10.08
N SER A 154 -18.28 -4.56 -10.07
CA SER A 154 -18.74 -5.37 -8.94
C SER A 154 -17.84 -6.57 -8.65
N GLY A 155 -17.05 -7.00 -9.64
CA GLY A 155 -16.04 -8.06 -9.52
C GLY A 155 -14.72 -7.61 -8.89
N GLY A 156 -14.57 -6.33 -8.51
CA GLY A 156 -13.38 -5.83 -7.84
C GLY A 156 -12.21 -5.54 -8.77
N VAL A 157 -12.44 -5.41 -10.08
CA VAL A 157 -11.43 -4.99 -11.07
C VAL A 157 -11.77 -3.62 -11.64
N GLY A 158 -10.82 -2.97 -12.34
CA GLY A 158 -11.07 -1.68 -12.96
C GLY A 158 -12.09 -1.76 -14.10
N SER A 159 -13.06 -0.84 -14.15
CA SER A 159 -14.02 -0.73 -15.25
C SER A 159 -13.38 -0.04 -16.47
N VAL A 160 -12.71 -0.83 -17.31
CA VAL A 160 -11.94 -0.30 -18.44
C VAL A 160 -12.29 -1.03 -19.72
N LEU A 161 -12.52 -0.26 -20.78
CA LEU A 161 -12.77 -0.77 -22.13
C LEU A 161 -11.56 -0.52 -23.03
N ALA A 162 -11.27 -1.46 -23.92
CA ALA A 162 -10.52 -1.22 -25.14
C ALA A 162 -11.51 -1.12 -26.30
N VAL A 163 -11.61 0.08 -26.86
CA VAL A 163 -12.49 0.39 -28.00
C VAL A 163 -11.65 0.33 -29.28
N MET A 164 -11.99 -0.58 -30.19
CA MET A 164 -11.35 -0.70 -31.50
C MET A 164 -12.26 -0.09 -32.57
N GLY A 165 -11.67 0.57 -33.56
CA GLY A 165 -12.40 1.19 -34.66
C GLY A 165 -11.57 2.24 -35.38
N ASP A 166 -12.22 2.94 -36.32
CA ASP A 166 -11.59 4.02 -37.07
C ASP A 166 -11.30 5.22 -36.17
N ARG A 167 -10.07 5.74 -36.27
CA ARG A 167 -9.60 6.87 -35.47
C ARG A 167 -9.66 8.17 -36.26
N ASP A 168 -10.03 9.24 -35.59
CA ASP A 168 -9.95 10.60 -36.12
C ASP A 168 -8.53 11.19 -36.05
N SER A 169 -8.38 12.45 -36.45
CA SER A 169 -7.11 13.19 -36.39
C SER A 169 -6.57 13.43 -34.97
N HIS A 170 -7.40 13.24 -33.94
CA HIS A 170 -7.03 13.33 -32.53
C HIS A 170 -6.72 11.96 -31.92
N GLY A 171 -6.83 10.88 -32.70
CA GLY A 171 -6.61 9.51 -32.25
C GLY A 171 -7.78 8.91 -31.48
N LEU A 172 -8.96 9.55 -31.47
CA LEU A 172 -10.17 9.04 -30.84
C LEU A 172 -10.93 8.12 -31.81
N VAL A 173 -11.44 7.01 -31.29
CA VAL A 173 -12.27 6.08 -32.06
C VAL A 173 -13.66 6.70 -32.23
N THR A 174 -14.08 6.88 -33.48
CA THR A 174 -15.37 7.52 -33.83
C THR A 174 -16.44 6.52 -34.23
N HIS A 175 -16.02 5.36 -34.74
CA HIS A 175 -16.91 4.28 -35.15
C HIS A 175 -16.39 2.98 -34.54
N PRO A 176 -16.81 2.65 -33.30
CA PRO A 176 -16.42 1.41 -32.66
C PRO A 176 -16.86 0.20 -33.50
N THR A 177 -15.96 -0.76 -33.69
CA THR A 177 -16.22 -2.03 -34.37
C THR A 177 -16.12 -3.22 -33.43
N ARG A 178 -15.30 -3.11 -32.38
CA ARG A 178 -15.18 -4.10 -31.30
C ARG A 178 -14.87 -3.39 -29.99
N VAL A 179 -15.54 -3.81 -28.92
CA VAL A 179 -15.33 -3.26 -27.58
C VAL A 179 -15.09 -4.39 -26.60
N VAL A 180 -14.01 -4.32 -25.84
CA VAL A 180 -13.62 -5.36 -24.89
C VAL A 180 -13.44 -4.77 -23.50
N SER A 181 -14.06 -5.37 -22.48
CA SER A 181 -13.75 -5.13 -21.06
C SER A 181 -12.41 -5.80 -20.73
N VAL A 182 -11.34 -5.00 -20.68
CA VAL A 182 -9.96 -5.53 -20.69
C VAL A 182 -9.52 -6.14 -19.36
N ASN A 183 -10.17 -5.78 -18.26
CA ASN A 183 -9.83 -6.29 -16.92
C ASN A 183 -10.76 -7.44 -16.47
N GLU A 184 -11.83 -7.73 -17.22
CA GLU A 184 -12.76 -8.81 -16.91
C GLU A 184 -12.54 -10.00 -17.84
N VAL A 185 -11.93 -11.05 -17.31
CA VAL A 185 -11.62 -12.27 -18.09
C VAL A 185 -12.89 -13.06 -18.39
N CYS A 186 -13.01 -13.54 -19.64
CA CYS A 186 -14.07 -14.46 -20.01
C CYS A 186 -14.01 -15.75 -19.19
N SER A 187 -15.11 -16.08 -18.52
CA SER A 187 -15.29 -17.33 -17.77
C SER A 187 -15.15 -18.52 -18.72
N THR A 188 -14.43 -19.54 -18.25
CA THR A 188 -14.35 -20.85 -18.90
C THR A 188 -15.51 -21.76 -18.51
N ASP A 189 -16.30 -21.37 -17.50
CA ASP A 189 -17.50 -22.09 -17.06
C ASP A 189 -18.72 -21.61 -17.85
N ALA A 190 -19.21 -22.48 -18.74
CA ALA A 190 -20.40 -22.21 -19.54
C ALA A 190 -21.68 -22.01 -18.69
N LYS A 191 -21.69 -22.43 -17.42
CA LYS A 191 -22.84 -22.25 -16.51
C LYS A 191 -22.87 -20.87 -15.85
N ASN A 192 -21.72 -20.22 -15.72
CA ASN A 192 -21.56 -18.90 -15.13
C ASN A 192 -20.69 -18.04 -16.04
N PRO A 193 -21.26 -17.55 -17.17
CA PRO A 193 -20.50 -16.68 -18.07
C PRO A 193 -20.14 -15.37 -17.36
N THR A 194 -18.91 -14.89 -17.57
CA THR A 194 -18.54 -13.54 -17.15
C THR A 194 -19.44 -12.56 -17.89
N THR A 195 -20.21 -11.80 -17.14
CA THR A 195 -21.01 -10.70 -17.68
C THR A 195 -20.17 -9.44 -17.51
N PRO A 196 -19.78 -8.77 -18.61
CA PRO A 196 -19.08 -7.50 -18.52
C PRO A 196 -19.88 -6.48 -17.72
N PHE A 197 -19.22 -5.53 -17.08
CA PHE A 197 -19.90 -4.50 -16.28
C PHE A 197 -20.90 -3.63 -17.06
N GLN A 198 -20.82 -3.63 -18.40
CA GLN A 198 -21.72 -2.93 -19.31
C GLN A 198 -22.04 -3.82 -20.52
N GLU A 199 -23.29 -3.84 -20.99
CA GLU A 199 -23.72 -4.71 -22.10
C GLU A 199 -23.25 -4.20 -23.48
N ALA A 200 -23.32 -2.88 -23.70
CA ALA A 200 -22.95 -2.24 -24.96
C ALA A 200 -22.35 -0.85 -24.74
N TYR A 201 -21.40 -0.47 -25.60
CA TYR A 201 -20.76 0.84 -25.65
C TYR A 201 -20.95 1.41 -27.06
N GLU A 202 -21.57 2.59 -27.16
CA GLU A 202 -21.85 3.26 -28.46
C GLU A 202 -22.52 2.35 -29.51
N GLY A 203 -23.41 1.45 -29.06
CA GLY A 203 -24.15 0.52 -29.93
C GLY A 203 -23.40 -0.78 -30.27
N VAL A 204 -22.14 -0.94 -29.83
CA VAL A 204 -21.37 -2.17 -29.98
C VAL A 204 -21.43 -2.99 -28.70
N LYS A 205 -21.68 -4.29 -28.82
CA LYS A 205 -21.68 -5.21 -27.68
C LYS A 205 -20.29 -5.28 -27.03
N VAL A 206 -20.24 -5.20 -25.70
CA VAL A 206 -19.00 -5.37 -24.94
C VAL A 206 -18.71 -6.85 -24.76
N GLU A 207 -17.49 -7.26 -25.11
CA GLU A 207 -16.95 -8.59 -24.89
C GLU A 207 -16.05 -8.62 -23.65
N CYS A 208 -15.89 -9.78 -23.02
CA CYS A 208 -14.88 -9.98 -21.97
C CYS A 208 -13.49 -10.21 -22.58
N ALA A 209 -12.44 -9.96 -21.79
CA ALA A 209 -11.06 -10.18 -22.19
C ALA A 209 -10.72 -11.66 -22.31
N LYS A 210 -9.95 -12.01 -23.34
CA LYS A 210 -9.29 -13.31 -23.49
C LYS A 210 -7.87 -13.21 -22.96
N ARG A 211 -7.44 -14.24 -22.24
CA ARG A 211 -6.07 -14.33 -21.72
C ARG A 211 -5.04 -14.33 -22.85
N GLY A 212 -3.97 -13.56 -22.67
CA GLY A 212 -2.88 -13.45 -23.64
C GLY A 212 -3.19 -12.68 -24.93
N GLU A 213 -4.40 -12.14 -25.09
CA GLU A 213 -4.72 -11.23 -26.20
C GLU A 213 -4.21 -9.82 -25.90
N ASP A 214 -3.63 -9.16 -26.89
CA ASP A 214 -3.15 -7.78 -26.77
C ASP A 214 -4.24 -6.79 -27.22
N TYR A 215 -4.66 -5.94 -26.29
CA TYR A 215 -5.67 -4.90 -26.52
C TYR A 215 -5.09 -3.49 -26.66
N SER A 216 -3.76 -3.34 -26.70
CA SER A 216 -3.05 -2.05 -26.76
C SER A 216 -3.35 -1.22 -28.01
N ALA A 217 -3.81 -1.86 -29.10
CA ALA A 217 -4.23 -1.17 -30.32
C ALA A 217 -5.56 -0.40 -30.14
N GLY A 218 -6.37 -0.76 -29.13
CA GLY A 218 -7.62 -0.08 -28.82
C GLY A 218 -7.42 1.27 -28.14
N GLN A 219 -8.42 2.14 -28.19
CA GLN A 219 -8.49 3.29 -27.29
C GLN A 219 -8.91 2.79 -25.91
N ILE A 220 -8.07 3.01 -24.90
CA ILE A 220 -8.35 2.66 -23.52
C ILE A 220 -9.27 3.71 -22.91
N VAL A 221 -10.44 3.29 -22.44
CA VAL A 221 -11.48 4.17 -21.88
C VAL A 221 -11.89 3.64 -20.51
N PRO A 222 -11.43 4.27 -19.41
CA PRO A 222 -11.97 4.02 -18.08
C PRO A 222 -13.42 4.53 -18.00
N ILE A 223 -14.34 3.65 -17.63
CA ILE A 223 -15.76 3.97 -17.53
C ILE A 223 -16.11 4.28 -16.08
N ARG A 224 -16.70 5.46 -15.87
CA ARG A 224 -17.18 5.89 -14.56
C ARG A 224 -18.58 5.32 -14.30
N GLY A 225 -18.71 4.49 -13.28
CA GLY A 225 -19.96 4.01 -12.71
C GLY A 225 -20.67 5.04 -11.83
N ASP A 226 -21.74 4.58 -11.18
CA ASP A 226 -22.65 5.36 -10.33
C ASP A 226 -22.20 5.50 -8.88
N ALA A 227 -21.25 4.67 -8.44
CA ALA A 227 -20.68 4.72 -7.10
C ALA A 227 -20.12 6.12 -6.74
N SER A 228 -20.24 6.47 -5.46
CA SER A 228 -19.72 7.72 -4.92
C SER A 228 -18.19 7.74 -4.96
N ALA A 229 -17.60 8.91 -5.20
CA ALA A 229 -16.17 9.13 -5.00
C ALA A 229 -15.81 9.21 -3.51
N ASP A 230 -16.77 9.61 -2.68
CA ASP A 230 -16.69 9.60 -1.22
C ASP A 230 -17.22 8.26 -0.71
N THR A 231 -16.29 7.31 -0.55
CA THR A 231 -16.56 5.94 -0.12
C THR A 231 -16.16 5.76 1.35
N PRO A 232 -16.89 4.96 2.14
CA PRO A 232 -16.50 4.62 3.51
C PRO A 232 -15.10 4.01 3.64
N VAL A 233 -14.56 3.38 2.59
CA VAL A 233 -13.20 2.86 2.58
C VAL A 233 -12.23 4.00 2.21
N PRO A 234 -11.43 4.51 3.16
CA PRO A 234 -10.57 5.67 2.91
C PRO A 234 -9.41 5.32 1.96
N THR A 235 -8.74 6.35 1.45
CA THR A 235 -7.68 6.21 0.44
C THR A 235 -6.45 5.47 0.95
N ASP A 236 -6.09 5.63 2.22
CA ASP A 236 -4.94 4.95 2.84
C ASP A 236 -5.17 3.44 3.03
N ALA A 237 -6.42 2.99 3.09
CA ALA A 237 -6.77 1.57 3.15
C ALA A 237 -6.46 0.81 1.85
N VAL A 238 -6.47 1.53 0.72
CA VAL A 238 -6.29 0.95 -0.63
C VAL A 238 -4.99 1.34 -1.30
N THR A 239 -4.30 2.38 -0.81
CA THR A 239 -3.03 2.85 -1.36
C THR A 239 -1.85 2.44 -0.50
N ALA A 240 -0.88 1.79 -1.12
CA ALA A 240 0.35 1.41 -0.45
C ALA A 240 1.18 2.62 0.00
N SER A 241 1.98 2.42 1.04
CA SER A 241 2.92 3.44 1.51
C SER A 241 4.19 3.52 0.66
N ALA A 242 4.85 4.66 0.69
CA ALA A 242 6.11 4.89 -0.04
C ALA A 242 7.33 4.21 0.60
N SER A 243 7.27 3.85 1.88
CA SER A 243 8.34 3.08 2.55
C SER A 243 8.07 1.57 2.50
N GLY A 244 6.79 1.19 2.32
CA GLY A 244 6.29 -0.17 2.53
C GLY A 244 6.40 -0.67 3.98
N LEU A 245 6.75 0.21 4.93
CA LEU A 245 6.90 -0.08 6.35
C LEU A 245 6.10 0.87 7.24
N ASP A 246 5.09 1.55 6.68
CA ASP A 246 4.31 2.57 7.37
C ASP A 246 3.51 1.97 8.54
N PRO A 247 3.77 2.37 9.81
CA PRO A 247 2.98 1.93 10.96
C PRO A 247 1.68 2.72 11.12
N GLN A 248 1.49 3.79 10.34
CA GLN A 248 0.42 4.76 10.54
C GLN A 248 -0.73 4.56 9.56
N ILE A 249 -1.96 4.74 10.06
CA ILE A 249 -3.18 4.83 9.26
C ILE A 249 -3.96 6.11 9.60
N SER A 250 -4.88 6.48 8.73
CA SER A 250 -5.82 7.57 8.96
C SER A 250 -6.78 7.22 10.11
N PRO A 251 -7.24 8.20 10.91
CA PRO A 251 -8.30 7.98 11.89
C PRO A 251 -9.58 7.43 11.27
N GLU A 252 -9.89 7.81 10.03
CA GLU A 252 -11.02 7.31 9.26
C GLU A 252 -10.88 5.80 9.00
N TYR A 253 -9.67 5.34 8.65
CA TYR A 253 -9.42 3.92 8.45
C TYR A 253 -9.47 3.14 9.76
N ALA A 254 -8.91 3.70 10.85
CA ALA A 254 -9.05 3.09 12.16
C ALA A 254 -10.53 2.98 12.58
N ALA A 255 -11.34 4.00 12.31
CA ALA A 255 -12.74 4.07 12.71
C ALA A 255 -13.60 2.96 12.10
N ILE A 256 -13.42 2.64 10.81
CA ILE A 256 -14.21 1.57 10.17
C ILE A 256 -13.87 0.18 10.72
N GLN A 257 -12.68 -0.01 11.29
CA GLN A 257 -12.23 -1.29 11.84
C GLN A 257 -12.69 -1.55 13.29
N VAL A 258 -13.11 -0.50 14.01
CA VAL A 258 -13.50 -0.57 15.42
C VAL A 258 -14.55 -1.65 15.68
N ALA A 259 -15.59 -1.71 14.84
CA ALA A 259 -16.72 -2.62 15.05
C ALA A 259 -16.28 -4.09 14.98
N ARG A 260 -15.45 -4.44 14.00
CA ARG A 260 -14.90 -5.79 13.84
C ARG A 260 -14.02 -6.17 15.03
N VAL A 261 -13.06 -5.31 15.40
CA VAL A 261 -12.10 -5.60 16.48
C VAL A 261 -12.82 -5.74 17.82
N ALA A 262 -13.80 -4.85 18.11
CA ALA A 262 -14.61 -4.92 19.32
C ALA A 262 -15.39 -6.25 19.41
N LYS A 263 -16.01 -6.67 18.30
CA LYS A 263 -16.71 -7.95 18.20
C LYS A 263 -15.76 -9.14 18.40
N ALA A 264 -14.60 -9.14 17.75
CA ALA A 264 -13.62 -10.22 17.86
C ALA A 264 -13.09 -10.39 19.30
N ARG A 265 -12.99 -9.30 20.06
CA ARG A 265 -12.47 -9.31 21.44
C ARG A 265 -13.54 -9.31 22.52
N ASN A 266 -14.82 -9.37 22.14
CA ASN A 266 -15.96 -9.34 23.05
C ASN A 266 -15.94 -8.14 24.02
N VAL A 267 -15.65 -6.95 23.48
CA VAL A 267 -15.62 -5.67 24.20
C VAL A 267 -16.50 -4.64 23.49
N SER A 268 -16.80 -3.52 24.16
CA SER A 268 -17.62 -2.46 23.55
C SER A 268 -16.83 -1.67 22.51
N ALA A 269 -17.52 -1.16 21.48
CA ALA A 269 -16.92 -0.29 20.48
C ALA A 269 -16.34 0.99 21.10
N ASP A 270 -16.95 1.53 22.16
CA ASP A 270 -16.47 2.76 22.80
C ASP A 270 -15.16 2.54 23.56
N GLN A 271 -14.95 1.36 24.17
CA GLN A 271 -13.66 0.99 24.74
C GLN A 271 -12.55 0.97 23.69
N ILE A 272 -12.85 0.43 22.50
CA ILE A 272 -11.89 0.40 21.39
C ILE A 272 -11.64 1.81 20.83
N LYS A 273 -12.65 2.68 20.71
CA LYS A 273 -12.46 4.07 20.27
C LYS A 273 -11.55 4.85 21.22
N VAL A 274 -11.75 4.72 22.54
CA VAL A 274 -10.87 5.33 23.53
C VAL A 274 -9.42 4.87 23.36
N LEU A 275 -9.23 3.59 23.01
CA LEU A 275 -7.90 3.07 22.73
C LEU A 275 -7.31 3.66 21.44
N VAL A 276 -8.09 3.72 20.36
CA VAL A 276 -7.67 4.36 19.09
C VAL A 276 -7.27 5.82 19.32
N ASP A 277 -8.07 6.58 20.07
CA ASP A 277 -7.78 7.99 20.39
C ASP A 277 -6.49 8.15 21.22
N ALA A 278 -6.17 7.17 22.08
CA ALA A 278 -4.93 7.18 22.87
C ALA A 278 -3.66 6.98 22.02
N HIS A 279 -3.79 6.33 20.87
CA HIS A 279 -2.69 6.12 19.90
C HIS A 279 -2.76 7.08 18.71
N ARG A 280 -3.58 8.13 18.81
CA ARG A 280 -3.70 9.14 17.77
C ARG A 280 -2.62 10.21 17.91
N SER A 281 -1.89 10.45 16.83
CA SER A 281 -1.00 11.60 16.69
C SER A 281 -1.69 12.73 15.94
N GLY A 282 -1.54 13.96 16.45
CA GLY A 282 -2.04 15.17 15.78
C GLY A 282 -1.05 15.74 14.77
N ARG A 283 -1.44 16.84 14.12
CA ARG A 283 -0.53 17.57 13.22
C ARG A 283 0.60 18.20 14.02
N ALA A 284 1.84 18.04 13.54
CA ALA A 284 2.99 18.72 14.13
C ALA A 284 2.81 20.23 14.01
N LEU A 285 3.04 20.94 15.12
CA LEU A 285 2.81 22.40 15.24
C LEU A 285 1.38 22.85 14.85
N GLY A 286 0.41 21.94 14.78
CA GLY A 286 -0.98 22.22 14.40
C GLY A 286 -1.26 22.30 12.90
N PHE A 287 -0.24 22.26 12.02
CA PHE A 287 -0.43 22.38 10.56
C PHE A 287 0.43 21.44 9.71
N MET A 288 1.51 20.87 10.25
CA MET A 288 2.41 20.00 9.50
C MET A 288 1.96 18.54 9.60
N GLY A 289 1.86 17.86 8.46
CA GLY A 289 1.42 16.47 8.39
C GLY A 289 -0.08 16.32 8.62
N GLU A 290 -0.53 15.08 8.79
CA GLU A 290 -1.93 14.70 8.95
C GLU A 290 -2.13 13.98 10.29
N PRO A 291 -3.35 13.98 10.85
CA PRO A 291 -3.65 13.13 12.00
C PRO A 291 -3.49 11.66 11.63
N THR A 292 -2.84 10.87 12.48
CA THR A 292 -2.61 9.45 12.24
C THR A 292 -2.86 8.62 13.49
N VAL A 293 -2.99 7.30 13.31
CA VAL A 293 -3.08 6.32 14.38
C VAL A 293 -1.96 5.31 14.20
N ASP A 294 -1.14 5.08 15.23
CA ASP A 294 -0.09 4.06 15.21
C ASP A 294 -0.70 2.67 15.43
N VAL A 295 -0.65 1.82 14.42
CA VAL A 295 -1.29 0.50 14.45
C VAL A 295 -0.51 -0.50 15.29
N VAL A 296 0.82 -0.39 15.35
CA VAL A 296 1.66 -1.36 16.04
C VAL A 296 1.54 -1.17 17.54
N GLU A 297 1.65 0.07 18.02
CA GLU A 297 1.40 0.40 19.42
C GLU A 297 -0.05 0.12 19.81
N LEU A 298 -1.01 0.48 18.95
CA LEU A 298 -2.43 0.19 19.19
C LEU A 298 -2.70 -1.30 19.37
N ASN A 299 -2.19 -2.14 18.47
CA ASN A 299 -2.40 -3.59 18.55
C ASN A 299 -1.68 -4.22 19.75
N TYR A 300 -0.50 -3.70 20.12
CA TYR A 300 0.21 -4.14 21.33
C TYR A 300 -0.58 -3.81 22.61
N ASP A 301 -1.10 -2.58 22.73
CA ASP A 301 -1.93 -2.16 23.85
C ASP A 301 -3.27 -2.90 23.88
N LEU A 302 -3.81 -3.20 22.70
CA LEU A 302 -5.03 -3.99 22.52
C LEU A 302 -4.85 -5.41 23.08
N ASP A 303 -3.71 -6.08 22.81
CA ASP A 303 -3.38 -7.38 23.39
C ASP A 303 -3.18 -7.35 24.90
N SER A 304 -2.62 -6.26 25.41
CA SER A 304 -2.40 -6.09 26.85
C SER A 304 -3.68 -5.79 27.62
N LYS A 305 -4.58 -4.96 27.09
CA LYS A 305 -5.81 -4.51 27.78
C LYS A 305 -7.00 -5.42 27.52
N TYR A 306 -7.11 -5.95 26.31
CA TYR A 306 -8.24 -6.76 25.85
C TYR A 306 -7.74 -8.02 25.16
N PRO A 307 -7.19 -9.01 25.89
CA PRO A 307 -6.58 -10.18 25.29
C PRO A 307 -7.60 -10.94 24.41
N PHE A 308 -7.19 -11.31 23.20
CA PHE A 308 -8.01 -12.16 22.35
C PHE A 308 -8.07 -13.58 22.93
N LYS A 309 -9.28 -14.10 23.13
CA LYS A 309 -9.48 -15.36 23.86
C LYS A 309 -9.71 -16.61 23.00
N GLY A 310 -9.80 -16.46 21.67
CA GLY A 310 -9.93 -17.58 20.72
C GLY A 310 -11.19 -18.39 20.94
#